data_AF-A0A857JS22-F1
#
_entry.id   AF-A0A857JS22-F1
#
_cell.length_a   1.000
_cell.length_b   1.000
_cell.length_c   1.000
_cell.angle_alpha   90.00
_cell.angle_beta   90.00
_cell.angle_gamma   90.00
#
_symmetry.space_group_name_H-M   'P 1'
#
loop_
_entity.id
_entity.type
_entity.pdbx_description
1 polymer ?
#
loop_
_entity_poly.entity_id
_entity_poly.type
_entity_poly.pdbx_seq_one_letter_code
_entity_poly.pdbx_strand_id
1 'polypeptide(L)' 'MELFVKEPPLVLVKTWYELLVNAENDDSKSHAENMLLGAFGTQEAVADYLKKHKIIK' A
#
# COMPACT_ATOMS: atom_id res chain seq x y z
N MET A 1 13.70 12.34 20.02
CA MET A 1 12.55 11.45 20.31
C MET A 1 12.19 10.81 18.99
N GLU A 2 12.67 9.59 18.74
CA GLU A 2 12.32 8.87 17.51
C GLU A 2 10.90 8.35 17.66
N LEU A 3 9.96 8.92 16.91
CA LEU A 3 8.64 8.34 16.74
C LEU A 3 8.84 7.08 15.89
N PHE A 4 8.80 5.89 16.51
CA PHE A 4 8.73 4.64 15.77
C PHE A 4 7.42 4.62 14.99
N VAL A 5 7.46 5.07 13.74
CA VAL A 5 6.35 4.90 12.81
C VAL A 5 6.26 3.40 12.56
N LYS A 6 5.28 2.76 13.19
CA LYS A 6 5.05 1.33 13.01
C LYS A 6 4.55 1.13 11.58
N GLU A 7 5.35 0.45 10.78
CA GLU A 7 4.95 0.08 9.42
C GLU A 7 3.61 -0.67 9.45
N PRO A 8 2.74 -0.45 8.45
CA PRO A 8 1.51 -1.23 8.33
C PRO A 8 1.85 -2.72 8.15
N PRO A 9 0.99 -3.64 8.66
CA PRO A 9 1.19 -5.07 8.46
C PRO A 9 1.35 -5.43 6.98
N LEU A 10 2.42 -6.16 6.63
CA LEU A 10 2.73 -6.53 5.25
C LEU A 10 1.57 -7.21 4.52
N VAL A 11 0.80 -8.05 5.22
CA VAL A 11 -0.36 -8.75 4.65
C VAL A 11 -1.42 -7.75 4.15
N LEU A 12 -1.66 -6.66 4.88
CA LEU A 12 -2.63 -5.64 4.47
C LEU A 12 -2.14 -4.88 3.25
N VAL A 13 -0.87 -4.50 3.22
CA VAL A 13 -0.28 -3.80 2.08
C VAL A 13 -0.36 -4.66 0.81
N LYS A 14 -0.11 -5.97 0.93
CA LYS A 14 -0.29 -6.92 -0.18
C LYS A 14 -1.73 -6.98 -0.64
N THR A 15 -2.68 -7.14 0.28
CA THR A 15 -4.12 -7.19 -0.06
C THR A 15 -4.59 -5.92 -0.76
N TRP A 16 -4.21 -4.74 -0.27
CA TRP A 16 -4.58 -3.49 -0.91
C TRP A 16 -3.92 -3.36 -2.29
N TYR A 17 -2.65 -3.72 -2.41
CA TYR A 17 -1.99 -3.70 -3.73
C TYR A 17 -2.66 -4.67 -4.71
N GLU A 18 -2.98 -5.89 -4.28
CA GLU A 18 -3.69 -6.89 -5.09
C GLU A 18 -5.07 -6.40 -5.52
N LEU A 19 -5.83 -5.76 -4.62
CA LEU A 19 -7.11 -5.14 -4.94
C LEU A 19 -6.96 -4.00 -5.95
N LEU A 20 -5.96 -3.13 -5.76
CA LEU A 20 -5.71 -2.01 -6.66
C LEU A 20 -5.44 -2.47 -8.10
N VAL A 21 -4.67 -3.55 -8.28
CA VAL A 21 -4.26 -4.02 -9.61
C VAL A 21 -5.23 -5.02 -10.24
N ASN A 22 -5.95 -5.82 -9.44
CA ASN A 22 -6.77 -6.93 -9.94
C ASN A 22 -8.29 -6.74 -9.77
N ALA A 23 -8.77 -5.77 -8.98
CA ALA A 23 -10.21 -5.62 -8.79
C ALA A 23 -10.92 -5.25 -10.11
N GLU A 24 -12.11 -5.79 -10.32
CA GLU A 24 -12.92 -5.52 -11.51
C GLU A 24 -13.72 -4.21 -11.39
N ASN A 25 -14.05 -3.78 -10.17
CA ASN A 25 -14.82 -2.56 -9.93
C ASN A 25 -13.92 -1.41 -9.45
N ASP A 26 -14.32 -0.19 -9.84
CA ASP A 26 -13.56 1.03 -9.55
C ASP A 26 -13.59 1.39 -8.06
N ASP A 27 -14.71 1.11 -7.36
CA ASP A 27 -14.84 1.37 -5.92
C ASP A 27 -13.77 0.65 -5.10
N SER A 28 -13.46 -0.61 -5.43
CA SER A 28 -12.45 -1.42 -4.75
C SER A 28 -11.04 -0.91 -5.05
N LYS A 29 -10.78 -0.44 -6.27
CA LYS A 29 -9.50 0.18 -6.64
C LYS A 29 -9.29 1.48 -5.89
N SER A 30 -10.29 2.37 -5.90
CA SER A 30 -10.23 3.64 -5.17
C SER A 30 -10.09 3.41 -3.66
N HIS A 31 -10.79 2.43 -3.10
CA HIS A 31 -10.62 2.07 -1.69
C HIS A 31 -9.18 1.61 -1.40
N ALA A 32 -8.64 0.70 -2.20
CA ALA A 32 -7.28 0.20 -2.05
C ALA A 32 -6.21 1.30 -2.19
N GLU A 33 -6.37 2.21 -3.17
CA GLU A 33 -5.51 3.38 -3.35
C GLU A 33 -5.54 4.27 -2.11
N ASN A 34 -6.73 4.57 -1.57
CA ASN A 34 -6.90 5.36 -0.36
C ASN A 34 -6.23 4.72 0.86
N MET A 35 -6.29 3.39 1.00
CA MET A 35 -5.61 2.69 2.10
C MET A 35 -4.09 2.78 1.98
N LEU A 36 -3.55 2.61 0.77
CA LEU A 36 -2.12 2.74 0.52
C LEU A 36 -1.63 4.17 0.75
N LEU A 37 -2.31 5.17 0.20
CA LEU A 37 -1.96 6.58 0.39
C LEU A 37 -2.15 7.02 1.85
N GLY A 38 -3.19 6.54 2.54
CA GLY A 38 -3.41 6.85 3.95
C GLY A 38 -2.33 6.27 4.86
N ALA A 39 -1.77 5.11 4.52
CA ALA A 39 -0.71 4.46 5.30
C ALA A 39 0.69 5.04 5.04
N PHE A 40 0.96 5.48 3.82
CA PHE A 40 2.31 5.86 3.38
C PHE A 40 2.48 7.35 3.01
N GLY A 41 1.39 8.08 2.83
CA GLY A 41 1.36 9.51 2.54
C GLY A 41 1.60 9.87 1.08
N THR A 42 2.50 9.18 0.38
CA THR A 42 2.80 9.43 -1.04
C THR A 42 2.89 8.16 -1.86
N GLN A 43 2.70 8.28 -3.18
CA GLN A 43 2.84 7.15 -4.11
C GLN A 43 4.29 6.62 -4.14
N GLU A 44 5.28 7.50 -3.98
CA GLU A 44 6.70 7.12 -3.91
C GLU A 44 6.97 6.26 -2.68
N ALA A 45 6.45 6.64 -1.51
CA ALA A 45 6.61 5.87 -0.29
C ALA A 45 5.92 4.49 -0.38
N VAL A 46 4.76 4.40 -1.05
CA VAL A 46 4.13 3.12 -1.40
C VAL A 46 5.06 2.29 -2.28
N ALA A 47 5.56 2.87 -3.38
CA ALA A 47 6.41 2.15 -4.33
C ALA A 47 7.71 1.64 -3.67
N ASP A 48 8.35 2.46 -2.84
CA ASP A 48 9.55 2.11 -2.10
C ASP A 48 9.30 0.96 -1.13
N TYR A 49 8.17 0.98 -0.41
CA TYR A 49 7.76 -0.13 0.45
C TYR A 49 7.53 -1.41 -0.36
N LEU A 50 6.76 -1.34 -1.45
CA LEU A 50 6.47 -2.49 -2.30
C LEU A 50 7.75 -3.12 -2.88
N LYS A 51 8.75 -2.32 -3.27
CA LYS A 51 10.07 -2.79 -3.72
C LYS A 51 10.89 -3.40 -2.58
N LYS A 52 10.98 -2.72 -1.43
CA LYS A 52 11.68 -3.22 -0.21
C LYS A 52 11.19 -4.61 0.18
N HIS A 53 9.89 -4.86 0.04
CA HIS A 53 9.24 -6.12 0.39
C HIS A 53 9.06 -7.09 -0.79
N LYS A 54 9.63 -6.79 -1.97
CA LYS A 54 9.60 -7.63 -3.18
C LYS A 54 8.18 -7.99 -3.64
N ILE A 55 7.24 -7.07 -3.45
CA ILE A 55 5.87 -7.17 -3.99
C ILE A 55 5.88 -6.77 -5.46
N ILE A 56 6.64 -5.72 -5.80
CA ILE A 56 6.90 -5.29 -7.17
C ILE A 56 8.40 -5.31 -7.47
N LYS A 57 8.74 -5.25 -8.77
CA LYS A 57 10.13 -5.20 -9.24
C LYS A 57 10.71 -3.80 -9.22
#